data_AF-A0A372ESF6-F1
#
_entry.id   AF-A0A372ESF6-F1
#
_cell.length_a   1.000
_cell.length_b   1.000
_cell.length_c   1.000
_cell.angle_alpha   90.00
_cell.angle_beta   90.00
_cell.angle_gamma   90.00
#
_symmetry.space_group_name_H-M   'P 1'
#
loop_
_entity.id
_entity.type
_entity.pdbx_description
1 polymer ?
#
loop_
_entity_poly.entity_id
_entity_poly.type
_entity_poly.pdbx_seq_one_letter_code
_entity_poly.pdbx_strand_id
1 'polypeptide(L)'
;MESHGNLESPPELTLGTYFHRCAIEMTTSQLAMAGRALAGLEVTPRVISRQHAKRVNALMMTSDGSGDFALSVGLPGKSGVGGGLLVNAPHVASIAIWSPGLNHYGNSKATQRLARAAALLSDATSWSVF
;
A
#
# COMPACT_ATOMS: atom_id res chain seq x y z
N MET A 1 2.20 -24.20 2.19
CA MET A 1 2.14 -23.95 0.73
C MET A 1 2.84 -25.07 -0.02
N GLU A 2 4.06 -25.43 0.39
CA GLU A 2 4.80 -26.57 -0.17
C GLU A 2 4.04 -27.91 -0.10
N SER A 3 3.52 -28.28 1.07
CA SER A 3 2.74 -29.52 1.26
C SER A 3 1.49 -29.63 0.37
N HIS A 4 1.02 -28.51 -0.19
CA HIS A 4 -0.12 -28.44 -1.09
C HIS A 4 0.28 -28.17 -2.55
N GLY A 5 1.58 -28.22 -2.88
CA GLY A 5 2.08 -28.00 -4.24
C GLY A 5 1.94 -26.56 -4.75
N ASN A 6 1.76 -25.59 -3.85
CA ASN A 6 1.54 -24.18 -4.22
C ASN A 6 2.85 -23.35 -4.31
N LEU A 7 4.02 -23.99 -4.25
CA LEU A 7 5.32 -23.34 -4.39
C LEU A 7 6.09 -23.96 -5.55
N GLU A 8 6.61 -23.11 -6.43
CA GLU A 8 7.46 -23.50 -7.57
C GLU A 8 8.95 -23.51 -7.20
N SER A 9 9.32 -23.01 -6.04
CA SER A 9 10.71 -22.88 -5.57
C SER A 9 10.84 -23.39 -4.13
N PRO A 10 12.06 -23.81 -3.70
CA PRO A 10 12.31 -24.23 -2.32
C PRO A 10 11.84 -23.17 -1.30
N PRO A 11 11.26 -23.60 -0.16
CA PRO A 11 10.78 -22.68 0.87
C PRO A 11 11.84 -21.67 1.34
N GLU A 12 13.09 -22.10 1.50
CA GLU A 12 14.18 -21.27 2.02
C GLU A 12 14.49 -20.11 1.07
N LEU A 13 14.52 -20.37 -0.24
CA LEU A 13 14.75 -19.34 -1.26
C LEU A 13 13.54 -18.39 -1.39
N THR A 14 12.33 -18.93 -1.28
CA THR A 14 11.09 -18.16 -1.31
C THR A 14 11.03 -17.19 -0.13
N LEU A 15 11.32 -17.69 1.08
CA LEU A 15 11.36 -16.89 2.30
C LEU A 15 12.49 -15.87 2.26
N GLY A 16 13.70 -16.25 1.82
CA GLY A 16 14.81 -15.32 1.64
C GLY A 16 14.44 -14.14 0.75
N THR A 17 13.78 -14.41 -0.39
CA THR A 17 13.29 -13.36 -1.30
C THR A 17 12.20 -12.50 -0.66
N TYR A 18 11.26 -13.13 0.06
CA TYR A 18 10.19 -12.42 0.76
C TYR A 18 10.73 -11.45 1.82
N PHE A 19 11.65 -11.91 2.67
CA PHE A 19 12.25 -11.08 3.71
C PHE A 19 13.04 -9.90 3.15
N HIS A 20 13.84 -10.11 2.11
CA HIS A 20 14.57 -9.02 1.46
C HIS A 20 13.63 -7.97 0.88
N ARG A 21 12.49 -8.38 0.30
CA ARG A 21 11.48 -7.43 -0.20
C ARG A 21 10.79 -6.66 0.93
N CYS A 22 10.52 -7.31 2.05
CA CYS A 22 9.93 -6.66 3.23
C CYS A 22 10.90 -5.75 3.99
N ALA A 23 12.21 -5.94 3.82
CA ALA A 23 13.25 -5.14 4.46
C ALA A 23 13.70 -3.91 3.64
N ILE A 24 13.07 -3.65 2.48
CA ILE A 24 13.37 -2.44 1.70
C ILE A 24 12.93 -1.20 2.51
N GLU A 25 13.88 -0.31 2.76
CA GLU A 25 13.64 0.94 3.48
C GLU A 25 13.45 2.10 2.51
N MET A 26 12.47 2.95 2.81
CA MET A 26 12.13 4.11 1.99
C MET A 26 11.62 5.24 2.88
N THR A 27 11.94 6.47 2.50
CA THR A 27 11.24 7.67 2.99
C THR A 27 9.82 7.72 2.42
N THR A 28 8.92 8.50 3.04
CA THR A 28 7.57 8.75 2.49
C THR A 28 7.65 9.35 1.08
N SER A 29 8.61 10.24 0.81
CA SER A 29 8.81 10.80 -0.53
C SER A 29 9.16 9.71 -1.56
N GLN A 30 10.05 8.78 -1.23
CA GLN A 30 10.41 7.69 -2.14
C GLN A 30 9.23 6.74 -2.36
N LEU A 31 8.48 6.40 -1.30
CA LEU A 31 7.30 5.54 -1.41
C LEU A 31 6.22 6.18 -2.28
N ALA A 32 5.93 7.47 -2.07
CA ALA A 32 5.00 8.24 -2.88
C ALA A 32 5.44 8.29 -4.36
N MET A 33 6.74 8.49 -4.63
CA MET A 33 7.27 8.47 -5.99
C MET A 33 7.12 7.10 -6.67
N ALA A 34 7.34 6.01 -5.94
CA ALA A 34 7.18 4.65 -6.46
C ALA A 34 5.71 4.33 -6.81
N GLY A 35 4.76 4.81 -6.01
CA GLY A 35 3.33 4.62 -6.25
C GLY A 35 2.77 5.37 -7.46
N ARG A 36 3.47 6.37 -8.02
CA ARG A 36 2.99 7.16 -9.18
C ARG A 36 2.68 6.32 -10.41
N ALA A 37 3.43 5.24 -10.63
CA ALA A 37 3.17 4.30 -11.73
C ALA A 37 1.87 3.52 -11.52
N LEU A 38 1.52 3.21 -10.27
CA LEU A 38 0.25 2.57 -9.91
C LEU A 38 -0.92 3.56 -9.99
N ALA A 39 -0.72 4.82 -9.59
CA ALA A 39 -1.72 5.88 -9.76
C ALA A 39 -1.96 6.26 -11.23
N GLY A 40 -1.08 5.85 -12.16
CA GLY A 40 -1.24 6.12 -13.60
C GLY A 40 -1.04 7.60 -13.95
N LEU A 41 -0.10 8.28 -13.27
CA LEU A 41 0.28 9.66 -13.55
C LEU A 41 1.09 9.75 -14.85
N GLU A 42 1.01 10.87 -15.55
CA GLU A 42 1.62 11.02 -16.89
C GLU A 42 3.16 11.07 -16.85
N VAL A 43 3.73 11.68 -15.81
CA VAL A 43 5.19 11.85 -15.65
C VAL A 43 5.74 10.79 -14.69
N THR A 44 5.68 9.53 -15.11
CA THR A 44 6.23 8.39 -14.35
C THR A 44 6.92 7.38 -15.27
N PRO A 45 8.01 6.73 -14.83
CA PRO A 45 8.61 5.62 -15.56
C PRO A 45 7.57 4.52 -15.83
N ARG A 46 7.52 3.99 -17.06
CA ARG A 46 6.63 2.88 -17.43
C ARG A 46 7.16 1.53 -16.94
N VAL A 47 7.16 1.35 -15.63
CA VAL A 47 7.59 0.11 -14.96
C VAL A 47 6.49 -0.95 -14.87
N ILE A 48 5.24 -0.57 -15.14
CA ILE A 48 4.06 -1.44 -15.09
C ILE A 48 3.05 -1.04 -16.18
N SER A 49 2.34 -2.02 -16.74
CA SER A 49 1.26 -1.75 -17.69
C SER A 49 0.03 -1.15 -17.00
N ARG A 50 -0.78 -0.36 -17.71
CA ARG A 50 -2.04 0.19 -17.16
C ARG A 50 -2.98 -0.91 -16.64
N GLN A 51 -3.03 -2.05 -17.33
CA GLN A 51 -3.86 -3.19 -16.93
C GLN A 51 -3.37 -3.81 -15.62
N HIS A 52 -2.06 -3.97 -15.44
CA HIS A 52 -1.50 -4.49 -14.20
C HIS A 52 -1.65 -3.48 -13.05
N ALA A 53 -1.42 -2.19 -13.28
CA ALA A 53 -1.66 -1.14 -12.30
C ALA A 53 -3.12 -1.14 -11.80
N LYS A 54 -4.10 -1.26 -12.72
CA LYS A 54 -5.52 -1.39 -12.37
C LYS A 54 -5.79 -2.61 -11.47
N ARG A 55 -5.20 -3.78 -11.79
CA ARG A 55 -5.34 -5.00 -10.97
C ARG A 55 -4.72 -4.84 -9.58
N VAL A 56 -3.54 -4.24 -9.49
CA VAL A 56 -2.88 -3.97 -8.21
C VAL A 56 -3.72 -3.03 -7.36
N ASN A 57 -4.22 -1.92 -7.91
CA ASN A 57 -5.09 -1.00 -7.19
C ASN A 57 -6.41 -1.66 -6.73
N ALA A 58 -6.99 -2.55 -7.54
CA ALA A 58 -8.17 -3.32 -7.12
C ALA A 58 -7.86 -4.23 -5.93
N LEU A 59 -6.71 -4.93 -5.95
CA LEU A 59 -6.28 -5.77 -4.82
C LEU A 59 -5.97 -4.93 -3.57
N MET A 60 -5.35 -3.76 -3.73
CA MET A 60 -5.12 -2.83 -2.62
C MET A 60 -6.43 -2.43 -1.95
N MET A 61 -7.46 -2.14 -2.74
CA MET A 61 -8.79 -1.80 -2.22
C MET A 61 -9.44 -2.95 -1.42
N THR A 62 -9.21 -4.21 -1.80
CA THR A 62 -9.90 -5.36 -1.19
C THR A 62 -9.11 -6.08 -0.10
N SER A 63 -7.80 -5.81 0.06
CA SER A 63 -6.92 -6.62 0.91
C SER A 63 -6.46 -5.93 2.20
N ASP A 64 -6.48 -4.60 2.28
CA ASP A 64 -5.97 -3.87 3.44
C ASP A 64 -7.12 -3.55 4.42
N GLY A 65 -7.20 -4.30 5.54
CA GLY A 65 -8.06 -3.90 6.66
C GLY A 65 -9.57 -3.93 6.43
N SER A 66 -10.07 -4.71 5.47
CA SER A 66 -11.50 -4.92 5.15
C SER A 66 -12.20 -3.76 4.41
N GLY A 67 -13.46 -3.98 4.03
CA GLY A 67 -14.34 -2.98 3.41
C GLY A 67 -14.45 -1.67 4.20
N ASP A 68 -14.13 -1.67 5.50
CA ASP A 68 -14.10 -0.44 6.33
C ASP A 68 -13.09 0.59 5.82
N PHE A 69 -11.90 0.16 5.37
CA PHE A 69 -10.92 1.09 4.78
C PHE A 69 -11.45 1.64 3.46
N ALA A 70 -12.00 0.78 2.60
CA ALA A 70 -12.60 1.20 1.34
C ALA A 70 -13.78 2.16 1.55
N LEU A 71 -14.63 1.93 2.55
CA LEU A 71 -15.77 2.78 2.91
C LEU A 71 -15.34 4.12 3.51
N SER A 72 -14.31 4.12 4.37
CA SER A 72 -13.88 5.32 5.08
C SER A 72 -12.93 6.20 4.28
N VAL A 73 -12.13 5.60 3.38
CA VAL A 73 -11.10 6.30 2.61
C VAL A 73 -11.48 6.41 1.14
N GLY A 74 -12.09 5.38 0.56
CA GLY A 74 -12.49 5.40 -0.86
C GLY A 74 -11.34 5.40 -1.86
N LEU A 75 -10.12 5.04 -1.45
CA LEU A 75 -8.94 5.03 -2.32
C LEU A 75 -8.15 3.73 -2.17
N PRO A 76 -7.54 3.19 -3.25
CA PRO A 76 -6.62 2.07 -3.18
C PRO A 76 -5.48 2.31 -2.18
N GLY A 77 -5.40 1.49 -1.13
CA GLY A 77 -4.41 1.63 -0.06
C GLY A 77 -3.66 0.34 0.26
N LYS A 78 -2.40 0.45 0.72
CA LYS A 78 -1.69 -0.67 1.34
C LYS A 78 -0.81 -0.22 2.49
N SER A 79 -1.07 -0.80 3.67
CA SER A 79 -0.31 -0.61 4.89
C SER A 79 0.80 -1.65 5.07
N GLY A 80 1.85 -1.27 5.78
CA GLY A 80 2.91 -2.17 6.24
C GLY A 80 3.06 -2.11 7.76
N VAL A 81 3.47 -3.22 8.39
CA VAL A 81 3.68 -3.29 9.84
C VAL A 81 4.78 -2.33 10.35
N GLY A 82 5.67 -1.89 9.47
CA GLY A 82 6.62 -0.81 9.72
C GLY A 82 5.99 0.59 9.88
N GLY A 83 4.66 0.70 9.73
CA GLY A 83 3.91 1.93 9.96
C GLY A 83 3.75 2.83 8.74
N GLY A 84 4.07 2.34 7.54
CA GLY A 84 3.82 3.05 6.28
C GLY A 84 2.45 2.69 5.69
N LEU A 85 1.84 3.65 4.99
CA LEU A 85 0.64 3.48 4.16
C LEU A 85 0.87 4.18 2.82
N LEU A 86 0.72 3.44 1.72
CA LEU A 86 0.62 4.01 0.37
C LEU A 86 -0.86 4.10 -0.02
N VAL A 87 -1.30 5.25 -0.52
CA VAL A 87 -2.64 5.49 -1.07
C VAL A 87 -2.52 6.09 -2.46
N ASN A 88 -3.25 5.53 -3.44
CA ASN A 88 -3.22 6.02 -4.82
C ASN A 88 -4.57 6.63 -5.20
N ALA A 89 -4.60 7.92 -5.53
CA ALA A 89 -5.72 8.57 -6.20
C ALA A 89 -5.55 8.44 -7.73
N PRO A 90 -6.36 7.63 -8.42
CA PRO A 90 -6.17 7.36 -9.84
C PRO A 90 -6.08 8.63 -10.68
N HIS A 91 -5.03 8.76 -11.48
CA HIS A 91 -4.73 9.89 -12.36
C HIS A 91 -4.51 11.24 -11.66
N VAL A 92 -4.51 11.28 -10.33
CA VAL A 92 -4.39 12.53 -9.56
C VAL A 92 -3.13 12.55 -8.71
N ALA A 93 -2.95 11.56 -7.83
CA ALA A 93 -1.84 11.58 -6.87
C ALA A 93 -1.45 10.18 -6.36
N SER A 94 -0.22 10.10 -5.86
CA SER A 94 0.28 8.97 -5.06
C SER A 94 0.77 9.54 -3.73
N ILE A 95 0.18 9.06 -2.64
CA ILE A 95 0.37 9.60 -1.29
C ILE A 95 0.99 8.52 -0.40
N ALA A 96 2.02 8.90 0.35
CA ALA A 96 2.60 8.06 1.38
C ALA A 96 2.43 8.73 2.74
N ILE A 97 1.88 7.98 3.69
CA ILE A 97 1.71 8.39 5.09
C ILE A 97 2.56 7.45 5.94
N TRP A 98 3.24 7.97 6.96
CA TRP A 98 3.97 7.14 7.91
C TRP A 98 3.69 7.56 9.35
N SER A 99 3.53 6.57 10.21
CA SER A 99 3.43 6.71 11.66
C SER A 99 4.17 5.52 12.27
N PRO A 100 4.99 5.71 13.32
CA PRO A 100 5.71 4.61 13.94
C PRO A 100 4.78 3.46 14.33
N GLY A 101 5.12 2.24 13.89
CA GLY A 101 4.28 1.03 13.96
C GLY A 101 3.96 0.54 15.37
N LEU A 102 4.90 0.73 16.29
CA LEU A 102 4.77 0.48 17.72
C LEU A 102 5.40 1.67 18.46
N ASN A 103 4.74 2.20 19.49
CA ASN A 103 5.46 3.01 20.45
C ASN A 103 6.32 2.10 21.35
N HIS A 104 7.18 2.69 22.18
CA HIS A 104 8.03 1.95 23.14
C HIS A 104 7.25 1.10 24.15
N TYR A 105 5.92 1.25 24.22
CA TYR A 105 5.00 0.44 25.02
C TYR A 105 4.29 -0.67 24.21
N GLY A 106 4.66 -0.91 22.95
CA GLY A 106 4.09 -1.98 22.13
C GLY A 106 2.66 -1.73 21.61
N ASN A 107 2.17 -0.49 21.61
CA ASN A 107 0.81 -0.18 21.14
C ASN A 107 0.74 -0.02 19.60
N SER A 108 -0.05 -0.87 18.93
CA SER A 108 -0.26 -0.88 17.46
C SER A 108 -1.35 0.11 17.00
N LYS A 109 -1.26 1.39 17.39
CA LYS A 109 -2.22 2.44 16.96
C LYS A 109 -1.89 3.02 15.57
N ALA A 110 -0.81 2.58 14.94
CA ALA A 110 -0.33 3.12 13.68
C ALA A 110 -1.36 2.95 12.56
N THR A 111 -1.88 1.75 12.34
CA THR A 111 -2.84 1.47 11.26
C THR A 111 -4.10 2.32 11.35
N GLN A 112 -4.66 2.49 12.55
CA GLN A 112 -5.85 3.35 12.76
C GLN A 112 -5.55 4.83 12.49
N ARG A 113 -4.37 5.33 12.91
CA ARG A 113 -3.96 6.71 12.61
C ARG A 113 -3.73 6.94 11.12
N LEU A 114 -3.11 5.97 10.45
CA LEU A 114 -2.89 6.01 9.00
C LEU A 114 -4.22 6.02 8.25
N ALA A 115 -5.14 5.13 8.60
CA ALA A 115 -6.48 5.08 8.01
C ALA A 115 -7.25 6.39 8.24
N ARG A 116 -7.20 6.94 9.47
CA ARG A 116 -7.82 8.23 9.79
C ARG A 116 -7.21 9.39 8.99
N ALA A 117 -5.88 9.43 8.86
CA ALA A 117 -5.22 10.47 8.08
C ALA A 117 -5.58 10.37 6.59
N ALA A 118 -5.68 9.15 6.05
CA ALA A 118 -6.13 8.91 4.67
C ALA A 118 -7.60 9.30 4.46
N ALA A 119 -8.48 9.03 5.43
CA ALA A 119 -9.89 9.44 5.38
C ALA A 119 -10.02 10.97 5.36
N LEU A 120 -9.33 11.67 6.27
CA LEU A 120 -9.31 13.15 6.30
C LEU A 120 -8.79 13.76 5.00
N LEU A 121 -7.78 13.13 4.39
CA LEU A 121 -7.29 13.54 3.07
C LEU A 121 -8.36 13.33 2.00
N SER A 122 -9.01 12.17 1.98
CA SER A 122 -10.06 11.86 1.00
C SER A 122 -11.23 12.84 1.11
N ASP A 123 -11.70 13.11 2.33
CA ASP A 123 -12.77 14.08 2.60
C ASP A 123 -12.39 15.49 2.13
N ALA A 124 -11.16 15.92 2.41
CA ALA A 124 -10.68 17.26 2.04
C ALA A 124 -10.45 17.43 0.52
N THR A 125 -10.27 16.33 -0.21
CA THR A 125 -9.90 16.36 -1.63
C THR A 125 -11.03 15.90 -2.57
N SER A 126 -12.05 15.21 -2.03
CA SER A 126 -13.09 14.55 -2.82
C SER A 126 -12.53 13.59 -3.88
N TRP A 127 -11.42 12.90 -3.56
CA TRP A 127 -10.77 11.95 -4.47
C TRP A 127 -11.29 10.51 -4.38
N SER A 128 -12.22 10.23 -3.46
CA SER A 128 -12.90 8.93 -3.37
C SER A 128 -13.32 8.43 -4.76
N VAL A 129 -13.09 7.13 -5.02
CA VAL A 129 -13.55 6.48 -6.26
C VAL A 129 -14.96 5.90 -6.15
N PHE A 130 -15.62 6.09 -5.00
CA PHE A 130 -17.04 5.84 -4.75
C PHE A 130 -17.80 7.15 -4.66
#